data_AF-A0A951HBQ5-F1
#
_entry.id   AF-A0A951HBQ5-F1
#
_cell.length_a   1.000
_cell.length_b   1.000
_cell.length_c   1.000
_cell.angle_alpha   90.00
_cell.angle_beta   90.00
_cell.angle_gamma   90.00
#
_symmetry.space_group_name_H-M   'P 1'
#
loop_
_entity.id
_entity.type
_entity.pdbx_description
1 polymer ?
#
loop_
_entity_poly.entity_id
_entity_poly.type
_entity_poly.pdbx_seq_one_letter_code
_entity_poly.pdbx_strand_id
1 'polypeptide(L)'
;MLALDVLLYHCWAIWQAQPVFVFALRLNPMASIISFLLISGYSIAHSITREEHNFFKRRLRRIYPTYFLCLSVAVLAFCTVGIPQAPWMQRHTLSLYGVAGHFVFAQPFFTQSMSNFGPSWNLGVEVLFYMLAPLLLRMRGRFILAMALASAVLYAWYPFNDLLPDARGAIAPATLAWAWLLGWLIYRFPQPNIRPLLVLPALLLPAILVMLQPQLVDKPHYSPWMMVLPLVTVFWLVFPTPLVLSPRTRKVLNYLGDLSYPLYLIHWPVICALTSLGLALPSTSPWFALCGSCLAAAVILQLARMLAPRATHHPLPATPDLPGLSQANAPR
;
A
#
# COMPACT_ATOMS: atom_id res chain seq x y z
N MET A 1 -9.43 -0.23 -5.63
CA MET A 1 -9.17 -1.49 -6.37
C MET A 1 -8.12 -2.34 -5.67
N LEU A 2 -6.91 -1.84 -5.44
CA LEU A 2 -5.84 -2.60 -4.75
C LEU A 2 -6.23 -3.15 -3.36
N ALA A 3 -6.88 -2.34 -2.50
CA ALA A 3 -7.33 -2.83 -1.18
C ALA A 3 -8.42 -3.90 -1.27
N LEU A 4 -9.27 -3.80 -2.30
CA LEU A 4 -10.33 -4.77 -2.55
C LEU A 4 -9.73 -6.10 -3.01
N ASP A 5 -8.74 -6.06 -3.90
CA ASP A 5 -8.01 -7.26 -4.34
C ASP A 5 -7.42 -8.03 -3.15
N VAL A 6 -6.74 -7.34 -2.23
CA VAL A 6 -6.19 -7.92 -1.00
C VAL A 6 -7.29 -8.55 -0.13
N LEU A 7 -8.43 -7.87 0.03
CA LEU A 7 -9.56 -8.41 0.78
C LEU A 7 -10.15 -9.66 0.12
N LEU A 8 -10.40 -9.63 -1.19
CA LEU A 8 -10.94 -10.76 -1.93
C LEU A 8 -10.02 -11.98 -1.85
N TYR A 9 -8.70 -11.77 -1.93
CA TYR A 9 -7.73 -12.84 -1.76
C TYR A 9 -7.80 -13.47 -0.35
N HIS A 10 -7.86 -12.67 0.72
CA HIS A 10 -7.95 -13.23 2.08
C HIS A 10 -9.28 -13.97 2.30
N CYS A 11 -10.39 -13.46 1.75
CA CYS A 11 -11.66 -14.18 1.75
C CYS A 11 -11.55 -15.53 1.03
N TRP A 12 -10.85 -15.59 -0.11
CA TRP A 12 -10.57 -16.85 -0.79
C TRP A 12 -9.71 -17.78 0.07
N ALA A 13 -8.59 -17.29 0.58
CA ALA A 13 -7.58 -18.10 1.25
C ALA A 13 -8.09 -18.76 2.53
N ILE A 14 -9.00 -18.09 3.24
CA ILE A 14 -9.54 -18.59 4.52
C ILE A 14 -10.71 -19.54 4.31
N TRP A 15 -11.62 -19.23 3.39
CA TRP A 15 -12.89 -19.95 3.23
C TRP A 15 -12.98 -20.80 1.96
N GLN A 16 -11.90 -20.91 1.17
CA GLN A 16 -11.87 -21.62 -0.11
C GLN A 16 -13.04 -21.19 -1.01
N ALA A 17 -13.22 -19.87 -1.09
CA ALA A 17 -14.44 -19.24 -1.56
C ALA A 17 -14.70 -19.43 -3.08
N GLN A 18 -15.94 -19.13 -3.48
CA GLN A 18 -16.53 -19.21 -4.82
C GLN A 18 -15.65 -18.61 -5.95
N PRO A 19 -15.91 -18.93 -7.25
CA PRO A 19 -15.07 -18.55 -8.39
C PRO A 19 -14.70 -17.06 -8.51
N VAL A 20 -15.58 -16.15 -8.05
CA VAL A 20 -15.31 -14.70 -8.05
C VAL A 20 -14.07 -14.34 -7.21
N PHE A 21 -13.78 -15.11 -6.17
CA PHE A 21 -12.62 -14.90 -5.31
C PHE A 21 -11.35 -15.60 -5.86
N VAL A 22 -11.50 -16.62 -6.71
CA VAL A 22 -10.40 -17.28 -7.45
C VAL A 22 -9.73 -16.31 -8.43
N PHE A 23 -10.46 -15.35 -8.99
CA PHE A 23 -9.84 -14.32 -9.83
C PHE A 23 -8.80 -13.49 -9.06
N ALA A 24 -9.04 -13.22 -7.78
CA ALA A 24 -8.09 -12.48 -6.93
C ALA A 24 -6.77 -13.24 -6.71
N LEU A 25 -6.74 -14.57 -6.88
CA LEU A 25 -5.48 -15.35 -6.89
C LEU A 25 -4.53 -14.90 -7.98
N ARG A 26 -5.09 -14.56 -9.15
CA ARG A 26 -4.28 -14.19 -10.31
C ARG A 26 -3.58 -12.86 -10.07
N LEU A 27 -4.26 -11.94 -9.41
CA LEU A 27 -3.73 -10.60 -9.16
C LEU A 27 -2.70 -10.59 -8.03
N ASN A 28 -2.83 -11.45 -7.01
CA ASN A 28 -1.91 -11.62 -5.87
C ASN A 28 -1.79 -10.36 -4.96
N PRO A 29 -2.00 -10.48 -3.62
CA PRO A 29 -1.87 -9.36 -2.69
C PRO A 29 -0.53 -8.62 -2.74
N MET A 30 0.56 -9.32 -3.02
CA MET A 30 1.89 -8.72 -3.14
C MET A 30 1.95 -7.74 -4.30
N ALA A 31 1.28 -8.04 -5.42
CA ALA A 31 1.16 -7.13 -6.54
C ALA A 31 0.45 -5.84 -6.12
N SER A 32 -0.63 -5.97 -5.34
CA SER A 32 -1.34 -4.83 -4.76
C SER A 32 -0.46 -4.00 -3.83
N ILE A 33 0.39 -4.62 -3.01
CA ILE A 33 1.36 -3.94 -2.13
C ILE A 33 2.42 -3.20 -2.95
N ILE A 34 3.01 -3.84 -3.96
CA ILE A 34 3.96 -3.20 -4.90
C ILE A 34 3.30 -1.99 -5.57
N SER A 35 2.06 -2.11 -6.02
CA SER A 35 1.30 -1.00 -6.60
C SER A 35 1.03 0.13 -5.60
N PHE A 36 0.70 -0.18 -4.34
CA PHE A 36 0.56 0.83 -3.29
C PHE A 36 1.87 1.59 -3.07
N LEU A 37 3.00 0.89 -3.02
CA LEU A 37 4.33 1.48 -2.86
C LEU A 37 4.70 2.37 -4.06
N LEU A 38 4.45 1.93 -5.29
CA LEU A 38 4.65 2.72 -6.51
C LEU A 38 3.85 4.04 -6.48
N ILE A 39 2.55 3.97 -6.20
CA ILE A 39 1.69 5.15 -6.09
C ILE A 39 2.16 6.05 -4.95
N SER A 40 2.53 5.45 -3.81
CA SER A 40 3.01 6.18 -2.65
C SER A 40 4.30 6.94 -2.97
N GLY A 41 5.30 6.31 -3.59
CA GLY A 41 6.56 6.95 -3.94
C GLY A 41 6.36 8.17 -4.83
N TYR A 42 5.51 8.03 -5.86
CA TYR A 42 5.13 9.12 -6.74
C TYR A 42 4.43 10.26 -5.98
N SER A 43 3.41 9.94 -5.18
CA SER A 43 2.62 10.92 -4.43
C SER A 43 3.45 11.67 -3.37
N ILE A 44 4.40 10.98 -2.75
CA ILE A 44 5.28 11.58 -1.74
C ILE A 44 6.29 12.51 -2.41
N ALA A 45 6.94 12.07 -3.49
CA ALA A 45 7.84 12.91 -4.27
C ALA A 45 7.14 14.20 -4.74
N HIS A 46 5.90 14.08 -5.22
CA HIS A 46 5.08 15.24 -5.59
C HIS A 46 4.82 16.18 -4.42
N SER A 47 4.36 15.66 -3.28
CA SER A 47 3.95 16.51 -2.17
C SER A 47 5.10 17.18 -1.44
N ILE A 48 6.26 16.51 -1.30
CA ILE A 48 7.42 17.12 -0.64
C ILE A 48 8.03 18.21 -1.53
N THR A 49 8.06 17.99 -2.86
CA THR A 49 8.50 19.00 -3.83
C THR A 49 7.59 20.23 -3.81
N ARG A 50 6.27 20.03 -3.61
CA ARG A 50 5.32 21.15 -3.52
C ARG A 50 5.48 21.97 -2.23
N GLU A 51 5.75 21.32 -1.10
CA GLU A 51 5.86 22.01 0.19
C GLU A 51 6.61 21.15 1.23
N GLU A 52 7.91 21.43 1.41
CA GLU A 52 8.78 20.67 2.32
C GLU A 52 8.51 20.97 3.80
N HIS A 53 8.37 22.24 4.20
CA HIS A 53 8.33 22.65 5.61
C HIS A 53 7.23 21.97 6.44
N ASN A 54 6.01 21.86 5.90
CA ASN A 54 4.89 21.21 6.58
C ASN A 54 4.69 19.73 6.18
N PHE A 55 5.65 19.14 5.45
CA PHE A 55 5.49 17.80 4.86
C PHE A 55 5.05 16.76 5.91
N PHE A 56 5.82 16.61 7.00
CA PHE A 56 5.51 15.64 8.05
C PHE A 56 4.14 15.89 8.68
N LYS A 57 3.83 17.14 9.02
CA LYS A 57 2.53 17.51 9.62
C LYS A 57 1.35 17.13 8.73
N ARG A 58 1.44 17.37 7.42
CA ARG A 58 0.39 16.99 6.46
C ARG A 58 0.25 15.46 6.35
N ARG A 59 1.36 14.72 6.40
CA ARG A 59 1.34 13.25 6.33
C ARG A 59 0.78 12.62 7.59
N LEU A 60 1.18 13.10 8.77
CA LEU A 60 0.62 12.65 10.04
C LEU A 60 -0.89 12.87 10.10
N ARG A 61 -1.37 14.07 9.74
CA ARG A 61 -2.83 14.37 9.71
C ARG A 61 -3.63 13.49 8.74
N ARG A 62 -3.01 13.02 7.66
CA ARG A 62 -3.68 12.13 6.69
C ARG A 62 -3.77 10.69 7.18
N ILE A 63 -2.72 10.20 7.84
CA ILE A 63 -2.54 8.77 8.14
C ILE A 63 -3.08 8.43 9.52
N TYR A 64 -2.73 9.24 10.53
CA TYR A 64 -2.93 8.89 11.93
C TYR A 64 -4.40 8.72 12.33
N PRO A 65 -5.35 9.60 11.96
CA PRO A 65 -6.74 9.46 12.40
C PRO A 65 -7.35 8.12 12.00
N THR A 66 -7.23 7.76 10.73
CA THR A 66 -7.74 6.49 10.20
C THR A 66 -6.99 5.30 10.79
N TYR A 67 -5.66 5.38 10.90
CA TYR A 67 -4.85 4.29 11.46
C TYR A 67 -5.24 3.97 12.90
N PHE A 68 -5.33 5.00 13.77
CA PHE A 68 -5.66 4.79 15.18
C PHE A 68 -7.10 4.34 15.38
N LEU A 69 -8.05 4.80 14.56
CA LEU A 69 -9.41 4.28 14.58
C LEU A 69 -9.42 2.79 14.20
N CYS A 70 -8.75 2.40 13.12
CA CYS A 70 -8.63 0.99 12.72
C CYS A 70 -7.97 0.14 13.80
N LEU A 71 -6.86 0.62 14.38
CA LEU A 71 -6.15 -0.07 15.46
C LEU A 71 -7.03 -0.23 16.70
N SER A 72 -7.77 0.81 17.08
CA SER A 72 -8.66 0.78 18.24
C SER A 72 -9.80 -0.21 18.02
N VAL A 73 -10.44 -0.20 16.84
CA VAL A 73 -11.48 -1.18 16.49
C VAL A 73 -10.92 -2.60 16.48
N ALA A 74 -9.70 -2.79 15.96
CA ALA A 74 -9.05 -4.09 15.97
C ALA A 74 -8.81 -4.60 17.40
N VAL A 75 -8.19 -3.79 18.26
CA VAL A 75 -7.95 -4.13 19.67
C VAL A 75 -9.25 -4.42 20.41
N LEU A 76 -10.28 -3.57 20.23
CA LEU A 76 -11.60 -3.79 20.84
C LEU A 76 -12.21 -5.11 20.39
N ALA A 77 -12.23 -5.38 19.08
CA ALA A 77 -12.76 -6.62 18.53
C ALA A 77 -12.03 -7.85 19.12
N PHE A 78 -10.72 -7.80 19.29
CA PHE A 78 -9.96 -8.89 19.90
C PHE A 78 -10.22 -9.05 21.40
N CYS A 79 -10.41 -7.95 22.12
CA CYS A 79 -10.76 -8.02 23.54
C CYS A 79 -12.18 -8.57 23.77
N THR A 80 -13.14 -8.30 22.88
CA THR A 80 -14.55 -8.70 23.06
C THR A 80 -14.88 -10.06 22.44
N VAL A 81 -14.34 -10.34 21.26
CA VAL A 81 -14.65 -11.55 20.48
C VAL A 81 -13.56 -12.63 20.62
N GLY A 82 -12.37 -12.23 21.06
CA GLY A 82 -11.21 -13.12 21.14
C GLY A 82 -10.44 -13.24 19.83
N ILE A 83 -9.23 -13.78 19.93
CA ILE A 83 -8.35 -14.04 18.79
C ILE A 83 -8.71 -15.40 18.19
N PRO A 84 -8.94 -15.51 16.86
CA PRO A 84 -9.29 -16.79 16.24
C PRO A 84 -8.22 -17.84 16.47
N GLN A 85 -8.66 -19.05 16.82
CA GLN A 85 -7.83 -20.24 16.98
C GLN A 85 -7.82 -21.03 15.66
N ALA A 86 -7.28 -20.42 14.59
CA ALA A 86 -7.26 -21.02 13.25
C ALA A 86 -5.83 -21.39 12.82
N PRO A 87 -5.62 -22.47 12.04
CA PRO A 87 -4.28 -22.92 11.62
C PRO A 87 -3.48 -21.88 10.82
N TRP A 88 -4.16 -21.00 10.09
CA TRP A 88 -3.55 -19.91 9.34
C TRP A 88 -3.10 -18.75 10.23
N MET A 89 -3.52 -18.73 11.50
CA MET A 89 -3.11 -17.75 12.49
C MET A 89 -1.77 -18.18 13.10
N GLN A 90 -0.67 -17.72 12.53
CA GLN A 90 0.66 -18.14 12.95
C GLN A 90 1.03 -17.73 14.39
N ARG A 91 0.35 -16.73 14.99
CA ARG A 91 0.53 -16.30 16.39
C ARG A 91 -0.74 -15.73 17.01
N HIS A 92 -1.00 -16.10 18.27
CA HIS A 92 -2.22 -15.77 19.02
C HIS A 92 -1.99 -14.78 20.17
N THR A 93 -1.19 -13.73 20.01
CA THR A 93 -0.89 -12.84 21.16
C THR A 93 -1.21 -11.38 20.87
N LEU A 94 -2.30 -10.92 21.49
CA LEU A 94 -2.47 -9.50 21.82
C LEU A 94 -1.55 -9.21 23.01
N SER A 95 -0.39 -8.60 22.76
CA SER A 95 0.53 -8.18 23.82
C SER A 95 0.51 -6.67 23.96
N LEU A 96 0.60 -6.17 25.20
CA LEU A 96 0.74 -4.73 25.46
C LEU A 96 1.97 -4.16 24.73
N TYR A 97 3.06 -4.93 24.65
CA TYR A 97 4.27 -4.56 23.91
C TYR A 97 4.00 -4.39 22.41
N GLY A 98 3.27 -5.33 21.78
CA GLY A 98 2.89 -5.24 20.37
C GLY A 98 1.97 -4.05 20.10
N VAL A 99 0.94 -3.85 20.94
CA VAL A 99 0.02 -2.71 20.83
C VAL A 99 0.78 -1.39 20.96
N ALA A 100 1.63 -1.25 21.98
CA ALA A 100 2.47 -0.07 22.17
C ALA A 100 3.36 0.20 20.95
N GLY A 101 3.95 -0.84 20.35
CA GLY A 101 4.72 -0.73 19.12
C GLY A 101 3.94 -0.16 17.94
N HIS A 102 2.68 -0.56 17.78
CA HIS A 102 1.80 0.01 16.75
C HIS A 102 1.48 1.49 16.99
N PHE A 103 1.43 1.95 18.24
CA PHE A 103 1.17 3.36 18.55
C PHE A 103 2.33 4.28 18.16
N VAL A 104 3.57 3.78 18.20
CA VAL A 104 4.78 4.55 17.86
C VAL A 104 5.39 4.17 16.50
N PHE A 105 4.71 3.33 15.71
CA PHE A 105 5.21 2.79 14.43
C PHE A 105 6.53 2.00 14.51
N ALA A 106 6.79 1.35 15.66
CA ALA A 106 8.00 0.57 15.91
C ALA A 106 7.88 -0.91 15.52
N GLN A 107 6.71 -1.35 15.04
CA GLN A 107 6.44 -2.74 14.65
C GLN A 107 7.30 -3.33 13.52
N PRO A 108 7.91 -2.55 12.60
CA PRO A 108 8.79 -3.16 11.60
C PRO A 108 10.12 -3.67 12.19
N PHE A 109 10.57 -3.12 13.33
CA PHE A 109 11.94 -3.32 13.81
C PHE A 109 12.06 -3.78 15.26
N PHE A 110 11.20 -3.28 16.13
CA PHE A 110 11.40 -3.41 17.58
C PHE A 110 10.31 -4.24 18.24
N THR A 111 9.08 -4.18 17.73
CA THR A 111 7.97 -4.94 18.29
C THR A 111 7.52 -6.02 17.35
N GLN A 112 7.07 -7.15 17.90
CA GLN A 112 6.39 -8.16 17.09
C GLN A 112 5.16 -7.51 16.46
N SER A 113 5.05 -7.58 15.13
CA SER A 113 3.85 -7.11 14.44
C SER A 113 2.67 -7.91 14.99
N MET A 114 1.60 -7.23 15.39
CA MET A 114 0.37 -7.94 15.72
C MET A 114 -0.11 -8.65 14.45
N SER A 115 0.07 -9.97 14.38
CA SER A 115 -0.41 -10.83 13.29
C SER A 115 -1.89 -10.56 12.97
N ASN A 116 -2.65 -10.16 14.00
CA ASN A 116 -4.07 -9.87 13.94
C ASN A 116 -4.39 -8.46 13.39
N PHE A 117 -3.40 -7.58 13.21
CA PHE A 117 -3.53 -6.34 12.44
C PHE A 117 -2.66 -6.44 11.17
N GLY A 118 -2.77 -7.60 10.50
CA GLY A 118 -1.89 -8.08 9.44
C GLY A 118 -1.41 -7.04 8.42
N PRO A 119 -2.27 -6.26 7.77
CA PRO A 119 -1.87 -5.32 6.72
C PRO A 119 -0.96 -4.17 7.18
N SER A 120 -0.84 -3.94 8.50
CA SER A 120 -0.11 -2.81 9.07
C SER A 120 1.41 -2.88 8.96
N TRP A 121 1.99 -4.05 8.64
CA TRP A 121 3.44 -4.18 8.45
C TRP A 121 3.93 -3.29 7.30
N ASN A 122 3.24 -3.28 6.16
CA ASN A 122 3.62 -2.46 5.00
C ASN A 122 3.46 -0.96 5.29
N LEU A 123 2.48 -0.57 6.12
CA LEU A 123 2.35 0.83 6.52
C LEU A 123 3.55 1.30 7.34
N GLY A 124 4.09 0.44 8.21
CA GLY A 124 5.34 0.75 8.92
C GLY A 124 6.50 1.00 7.95
N VAL A 125 6.61 0.18 6.90
CA VAL A 125 7.58 0.36 5.81
C VAL A 125 7.39 1.71 5.10
N GLU A 126 6.15 2.07 4.76
CA GLU A 126 5.84 3.35 4.11
C GLU A 126 6.24 4.57 4.97
N VAL A 127 5.97 4.53 6.28
CA VAL A 127 6.34 5.63 7.20
C VAL A 127 7.86 5.86 7.20
N LEU A 128 8.66 4.79 7.12
CA LEU A 128 10.11 4.90 7.00
C LEU A 128 10.53 5.57 5.70
N PHE A 129 9.89 5.21 4.57
CA PHE A 129 10.15 5.90 3.31
C PHE A 129 9.76 7.38 3.35
N TYR A 130 8.72 7.74 4.10
CA TYR A 130 8.37 9.15 4.31
C TYR A 130 9.44 9.90 5.10
N MET A 131 10.07 9.24 6.09
CA MET A 131 11.20 9.81 6.83
C MET A 131 12.42 10.01 5.93
N LEU A 132 12.62 9.14 4.92
CA LEU A 132 13.71 9.27 3.95
C LEU A 132 13.45 10.33 2.87
N ALA A 133 12.20 10.77 2.68
CA ALA A 133 11.83 11.67 1.59
C ALA A 133 12.65 12.98 1.53
N PRO A 134 12.93 13.71 2.63
CA PRO A 134 13.74 14.93 2.57
C PRO A 134 15.18 14.68 2.11
N LEU A 135 15.76 13.53 2.48
CA LEU A 135 17.10 13.14 2.02
C LEU A 135 17.09 12.83 0.52
N LEU A 136 16.09 12.08 0.06
CA LEU A 136 15.93 11.72 -1.34
C LEU A 136 15.66 12.94 -2.24
N LEU A 137 15.05 14.00 -1.70
CA LEU A 137 14.85 15.25 -2.44
C LEU A 137 16.18 15.89 -2.86
N ARG A 138 17.22 15.75 -2.03
CA ARG A 138 18.56 16.31 -2.25
C ARG A 138 19.49 15.37 -3.02
N MET A 139 19.11 14.11 -3.15
CA MET A 139 19.93 13.06 -3.77
C MET A 139 19.85 13.10 -5.31
N ARG A 140 20.97 12.81 -5.98
CA ARG A 140 20.99 12.66 -7.45
C ARG A 140 20.21 11.42 -7.87
N GLY A 141 19.42 11.51 -8.94
CA GLY A 141 18.56 10.41 -9.39
C GLY A 141 19.31 9.12 -9.72
N ARG A 142 20.58 9.18 -10.16
CA ARG A 142 21.42 7.98 -10.38
C ARG A 142 21.64 7.15 -9.11
N PHE A 143 21.75 7.79 -7.94
CA PHE A 143 21.92 7.10 -6.67
C PHE A 143 20.60 6.47 -6.21
N ILE A 144 19.47 7.19 -6.41
CA ILE A 144 18.13 6.67 -6.17
C ILE A 144 17.86 5.44 -7.06
N LEU A 145 18.25 5.48 -8.33
CA LEU A 145 18.16 4.35 -9.25
C LEU A 145 19.04 3.19 -8.80
N ALA A 146 20.29 3.45 -8.39
CA ALA A 146 21.17 2.41 -7.85
C ALA A 146 20.59 1.73 -6.61
N MET A 147 20.00 2.50 -5.69
CA MET A 147 19.29 1.98 -4.51
C MET A 147 18.07 1.13 -4.92
N ALA A 148 17.30 1.58 -5.91
CA ALA A 148 16.15 0.83 -6.42
C ALA A 148 16.59 -0.50 -7.05
N LEU A 149 17.65 -0.50 -7.86
CA LEU A 149 18.19 -1.71 -8.47
C LEU A 149 18.76 -2.68 -7.41
N ALA A 150 19.51 -2.16 -6.43
CA ALA A 150 20.01 -2.97 -5.32
C ALA A 150 18.86 -3.60 -4.52
N SER A 151 17.83 -2.83 -4.20
CA SER A 151 16.62 -3.33 -3.53
C SER A 151 15.87 -4.38 -4.38
N ALA A 152 15.80 -4.20 -5.71
CA ALA A 152 15.17 -5.18 -6.61
C ALA A 152 15.96 -6.50 -6.67
N VAL A 153 17.29 -6.43 -6.67
CA VAL A 153 18.14 -7.63 -6.57
C VAL A 153 17.93 -8.32 -5.24
N LEU A 154 17.90 -7.59 -4.12
CA LEU A 154 17.62 -8.15 -2.79
C LEU A 154 16.23 -8.80 -2.72
N TYR A 155 15.21 -8.15 -3.28
CA TYR A 155 13.85 -8.70 -3.38
C TYR A 155 13.84 -10.04 -4.11
N ALA A 156 14.56 -10.11 -5.23
CA ALA A 156 14.60 -11.31 -6.02
C ALA A 156 15.41 -12.41 -5.35
N TRP A 157 16.53 -12.08 -4.69
CA TRP A 157 17.40 -13.06 -4.03
C TRP A 157 16.75 -13.69 -2.81
N TYR A 158 15.98 -12.90 -2.05
CA TYR A 158 15.42 -13.34 -0.79
C TYR A 158 13.96 -13.78 -0.99
N PRO A 159 13.57 -15.02 -0.62
CA PRO A 159 12.21 -15.51 -0.81
C PRO A 159 11.27 -14.83 0.19
N PHE A 160 10.91 -13.58 -0.08
CA PHE A 160 10.20 -12.70 0.84
C PHE A 160 8.89 -13.30 1.36
N ASN A 161 8.18 -14.07 0.51
CA ASN A 161 6.93 -14.72 0.88
C ASN A 161 7.10 -15.99 1.74
N ASP A 162 8.32 -16.49 1.92
CA ASP A 162 8.60 -17.69 2.73
C ASP A 162 9.14 -17.34 4.13
N LEU A 163 9.45 -16.08 4.39
CA LEU A 163 9.97 -15.66 5.69
C LEU A 163 8.91 -15.73 6.79
N LEU A 164 9.35 -15.83 8.04
CA LEU A 164 8.47 -15.60 9.19
C LEU A 164 7.97 -14.14 9.21
N PRO A 165 6.74 -13.85 9.67
CA PRO A 165 6.17 -12.49 9.65
C PRO A 165 7.06 -11.41 10.28
N ASP A 166 7.74 -11.70 11.39
CA ASP A 166 8.66 -10.74 12.04
C ASP A 166 9.88 -10.43 11.15
N ALA A 167 10.45 -11.46 10.52
CA ALA A 167 11.57 -11.31 9.61
C ALA A 167 11.17 -10.55 8.34
N ARG A 168 9.92 -10.72 7.86
CA ARG A 168 9.35 -9.93 6.77
C ARG A 168 9.33 -8.45 7.11
N GLY A 169 8.84 -8.08 8.30
CA GLY A 169 8.76 -6.68 8.73
C GLY A 169 10.12 -5.98 8.73
N ALA A 170 11.16 -6.65 9.25
CA ALA A 170 12.49 -6.08 9.36
C ALA A 170 13.21 -5.93 8.00
N ILE A 171 13.03 -6.89 7.09
CA ILE A 171 13.71 -6.88 5.78
C ILE A 171 12.91 -6.14 4.70
N ALA A 172 11.59 -5.98 4.88
CA ALA A 172 10.69 -5.36 3.92
C ALA A 172 11.14 -3.97 3.44
N PRO A 173 11.65 -3.06 4.28
CA PRO A 173 12.14 -1.78 3.80
C PRO A 173 13.26 -1.94 2.76
N ALA A 174 14.16 -2.90 2.95
CA ALA A 174 15.27 -3.15 2.03
C ALA A 174 14.83 -3.89 0.76
N THR A 175 13.92 -4.86 0.87
CA THR A 175 13.46 -5.67 -0.26
C THR A 175 12.32 -5.02 -1.06
N LEU A 176 11.60 -4.04 -0.52
CA LEU A 176 10.48 -3.39 -1.24
C LEU A 176 10.74 -1.93 -1.60
N ALA A 177 11.89 -1.37 -1.19
CA ALA A 177 12.28 0.00 -1.55
C ALA A 177 12.29 0.23 -3.07
N TRP A 178 12.63 -0.78 -3.88
CA TRP A 178 12.63 -0.65 -5.34
C TRP A 178 11.29 -0.13 -5.87
N ALA A 179 10.15 -0.68 -5.42
CA ALA A 179 8.83 -0.29 -5.91
C ALA A 179 8.52 1.17 -5.56
N TRP A 180 8.81 1.57 -4.32
CA TRP A 180 8.57 2.94 -3.86
C TRP A 180 9.51 3.95 -4.54
N LEU A 181 10.80 3.62 -4.65
CA LEU A 181 11.80 4.47 -5.31
C LEU A 181 11.52 4.62 -6.82
N LEU A 182 10.94 3.61 -7.47
CA LEU A 182 10.48 3.76 -8.86
C LEU A 182 9.35 4.76 -8.98
N GLY A 183 8.36 4.70 -8.09
CA GLY A 183 7.33 5.75 -7.99
C GLY A 183 7.93 7.14 -7.88
N TRP A 184 8.94 7.30 -7.01
CA TRP A 184 9.68 8.54 -6.83
C TRP A 184 10.41 9.01 -8.10
N LEU A 185 11.11 8.08 -8.77
CA LEU A 185 11.85 8.36 -10.01
C LEU A 185 10.92 8.75 -11.16
N ILE A 186 9.75 8.11 -11.28
CA ILE A 186 8.72 8.46 -12.29
C ILE A 186 8.30 9.93 -12.14
N TYR A 187 8.09 10.40 -10.91
CA TYR A 187 7.75 11.80 -10.66
C TYR A 187 8.93 12.73 -11.00
N ARG A 188 10.15 12.37 -10.58
CA ARG A 188 11.33 13.23 -10.69
C ARG A 188 11.86 13.41 -12.11
N PHE A 189 11.65 12.43 -12.98
CA PHE A 189 12.08 12.49 -14.37
C PHE A 189 10.87 12.68 -15.26
N PRO A 190 10.43 13.92 -15.52
CA PRO A 190 9.19 14.12 -16.24
C PRO A 190 9.28 13.86 -17.76
N GLN A 191 10.45 13.53 -18.30
CA GLN A 191 10.65 13.46 -19.76
C GLN A 191 10.04 12.17 -20.34
N PRO A 192 9.08 12.26 -21.28
CA PRO A 192 8.36 11.10 -21.80
C PRO A 192 9.25 10.10 -22.55
N ASN A 193 10.40 10.54 -23.08
CA ASN A 193 11.34 9.68 -23.80
C ASN A 193 12.29 8.91 -22.86
N ILE A 194 12.51 9.41 -21.64
CA ILE A 194 13.47 8.84 -20.67
C ILE A 194 12.73 8.01 -19.61
N ARG A 195 11.49 8.38 -19.26
CA ARG A 195 10.66 7.69 -18.25
C ARG A 195 10.52 6.19 -18.53
N PRO A 196 10.08 5.73 -19.71
CA PRO A 196 9.84 4.31 -19.93
C PRO A 196 11.15 3.50 -19.90
N LEU A 197 12.23 4.07 -20.42
CA LEU A 197 13.57 3.45 -20.48
C LEU A 197 14.17 3.20 -19.10
N LEU A 198 13.83 4.01 -18.10
CA LEU A 198 14.28 3.81 -16.71
C LEU A 198 13.34 2.90 -15.91
N VAL A 199 12.03 2.98 -16.16
CA VAL A 199 11.01 2.42 -15.27
C VAL A 199 10.63 1.00 -15.67
N LEU A 200 10.53 0.69 -16.97
CA LEU A 200 10.18 -0.66 -17.43
C LEU A 200 11.24 -1.70 -17.02
N PRO A 201 12.56 -1.48 -17.25
CA PRO A 201 13.56 -2.46 -16.83
C PRO A 201 13.60 -2.65 -15.32
N ALA A 202 13.49 -1.58 -14.53
CA ALA A 202 13.55 -1.68 -13.08
C ALA A 202 12.29 -2.31 -12.45
N LEU A 203 11.15 -2.29 -13.16
CA LEU A 203 9.95 -3.03 -12.79
C LEU A 203 10.03 -4.51 -13.22
N LEU A 204 10.48 -4.76 -14.45
CA LEU A 204 10.54 -6.11 -15.02
C LEU A 204 11.69 -6.93 -14.45
N LEU A 205 12.79 -6.30 -14.03
CA LEU A 205 13.95 -6.98 -13.47
C LEU A 205 13.59 -7.84 -12.24
N PRO A 206 12.97 -7.31 -11.16
CA PRO A 206 12.58 -8.16 -10.03
C PRO A 206 11.58 -9.24 -10.43
N ALA A 207 10.68 -8.98 -11.38
CA ALA A 207 9.78 -10.01 -11.90
C ALA A 207 10.53 -11.17 -12.56
N ILE A 208 11.42 -10.85 -13.50
CA ILE A 208 12.24 -11.82 -14.22
C ILE A 208 13.09 -12.60 -13.22
N LEU A 209 13.79 -11.92 -12.31
CA LEU A 209 14.67 -12.58 -11.34
C LEU A 209 13.90 -13.50 -10.39
N VAL A 210 12.67 -13.16 -10.01
CA VAL A 210 11.80 -14.05 -9.21
C VAL A 210 11.34 -15.27 -10.03
N MET A 211 10.99 -15.08 -11.30
CA MET A 211 10.57 -16.16 -12.20
C MET A 211 11.72 -17.12 -12.56
N LEU A 212 12.97 -16.66 -12.45
CA LEU A 212 14.16 -17.48 -12.65
C LEU A 212 14.51 -18.36 -11.44
N GLN A 213 13.79 -18.27 -10.31
CA GLN A 213 14.04 -19.10 -9.14
C GLN A 213 13.33 -20.46 -9.24
N PRO A 214 14.05 -21.59 -9.46
CA PRO A 214 13.41 -22.88 -9.67
C PRO A 214 12.54 -23.32 -8.48
N GLN A 215 12.96 -23.00 -7.25
CA GLN A 215 12.25 -23.31 -6.02
C GLN A 215 10.90 -22.59 -5.85
N LEU A 216 10.61 -21.60 -6.70
CA LEU A 216 9.38 -20.81 -6.63
C LEU A 216 8.38 -21.16 -7.73
N VAL A 217 8.78 -21.86 -8.79
CA VAL A 217 7.96 -22.12 -9.99
C VAL A 217 6.66 -22.86 -9.66
N ASP A 218 6.71 -23.82 -8.75
CA ASP A 218 5.55 -24.64 -8.38
C ASP A 218 4.67 -24.01 -7.29
N LYS A 219 5.08 -22.86 -6.73
CA LYS A 219 4.32 -22.19 -5.68
C LYS A 219 3.21 -21.35 -6.29
N PRO A 220 1.92 -21.56 -5.93
CA PRO A 220 0.78 -20.90 -6.57
C PRO A 220 0.78 -19.37 -6.45
N HIS A 221 1.53 -18.81 -5.50
CA HIS A 221 1.69 -17.36 -5.34
C HIS A 221 2.70 -16.75 -6.33
N TYR A 222 3.55 -17.55 -6.97
CA TYR A 222 4.61 -17.10 -7.85
C TYR A 222 4.22 -17.23 -9.33
N SER A 223 3.17 -16.50 -9.73
CA SER A 223 2.60 -16.52 -11.07
C SER A 223 2.94 -15.26 -11.87
N PRO A 224 3.19 -15.32 -13.20
CA PRO A 224 3.39 -14.12 -14.04
C PRO A 224 2.30 -13.05 -13.88
N TRP A 225 1.08 -13.47 -13.55
CA TRP A 225 -0.06 -12.59 -13.33
C TRP A 225 0.15 -11.56 -12.20
N MET A 226 1.07 -11.81 -11.26
CA MET A 226 1.42 -10.87 -10.20
C MET A 226 1.99 -9.54 -10.72
N MET A 227 2.44 -9.48 -11.98
CA MET A 227 2.99 -8.26 -12.57
C MET A 227 1.93 -7.36 -13.20
N VAL A 228 0.71 -7.87 -13.41
CA VAL A 228 -0.34 -7.11 -14.09
C VAL A 228 -0.67 -5.82 -13.33
N LEU A 229 -0.91 -5.90 -12.01
CA LEU A 229 -1.24 -4.72 -11.21
C LEU A 229 -0.09 -3.69 -11.17
N PRO A 230 1.18 -4.06 -10.88
CA PRO A 230 2.32 -3.16 -10.97
C PRO A 230 2.50 -2.54 -12.36
N LEU A 231 2.39 -3.33 -13.43
CA LEU A 231 2.52 -2.85 -14.82
C LEU A 231 1.44 -1.85 -15.18
N VAL A 232 0.18 -2.14 -14.84
CA VAL A 232 -0.94 -1.21 -15.03
C VAL A 232 -0.71 0.07 -14.22
N THR A 233 -0.24 -0.06 -12.99
CA THR A 233 0.06 1.09 -12.12
C THR A 233 1.14 1.97 -12.73
N VAL A 234 2.25 1.38 -13.18
CA VAL A 234 3.33 2.10 -13.85
C VAL A 234 2.85 2.74 -15.15
N PHE A 235 2.06 2.03 -15.96
CA PHE A 235 1.48 2.58 -17.18
C PHE A 235 0.71 3.87 -16.90
N TRP A 236 -0.17 3.88 -15.90
CA TRP A 236 -0.94 5.06 -15.52
C TRP A 236 -0.09 6.20 -14.93
N LEU A 237 0.98 5.89 -14.20
CA LEU A 237 1.90 6.90 -13.66
C LEU A 237 2.81 7.51 -14.72
N VAL A 238 3.25 6.72 -15.71
CA VAL A 238 4.16 7.15 -16.79
C VAL A 238 3.40 7.90 -17.89
N PHE A 239 2.22 7.39 -18.25
CA PHE A 239 1.35 7.94 -19.29
C PHE A 239 0.05 8.47 -18.68
N PRO A 240 0.09 9.58 -17.90
CA PRO A 240 -1.12 10.16 -17.34
C PRO A 240 -2.00 10.67 -18.48
N THR A 241 -3.08 9.95 -18.77
CA THR A 241 -4.06 10.39 -19.76
C THR A 241 -5.02 11.39 -19.11
N PRO A 242 -5.26 12.56 -19.74
CA PRO A 242 -6.24 13.51 -19.22
C PRO A 242 -7.64 12.92 -19.39
N LEU A 243 -8.15 12.27 -18.34
CA LEU A 243 -9.50 11.74 -18.32
C LEU A 243 -10.50 12.87 -18.05
N VAL A 244 -11.31 13.21 -19.05
CA VAL A 244 -12.44 14.13 -18.87
C VAL A 244 -13.59 13.36 -18.21
N LEU A 245 -13.65 13.43 -16.89
CA LEU A 245 -14.67 12.76 -16.09
C LEU A 245 -15.79 13.72 -15.69
N SER A 246 -17.03 13.23 -15.73
CA SER A 246 -18.17 13.96 -15.17
C SER A 246 -17.94 14.28 -13.68
N PRO A 247 -18.50 15.38 -13.15
CA PRO A 247 -18.35 15.72 -11.73
C PRO A 247 -18.79 14.59 -10.78
N ARG A 248 -19.85 13.87 -11.15
CA ARG A 248 -20.36 12.71 -10.38
C ARG A 248 -19.34 11.57 -10.37
N THR A 249 -18.82 11.19 -11.54
CA THR A 249 -17.82 10.12 -11.68
C THR A 249 -16.55 10.45 -10.89
N ARG A 250 -16.06 11.69 -10.99
CA ARG A 250 -14.89 12.16 -10.24
C ARG A 250 -15.10 12.05 -8.72
N LYS A 251 -16.27 12.49 -8.23
CA LYS A 251 -16.62 12.39 -6.81
C LYS A 251 -16.63 10.94 -6.32
N VAL A 252 -17.20 10.03 -7.10
CA VAL A 252 -17.23 8.58 -6.78
C VAL A 252 -15.83 7.99 -6.77
N LEU A 253 -15.01 8.23 -7.79
CA LEU A 253 -13.64 7.68 -7.84
C LEU A 253 -12.76 8.20 -6.71
N ASN A 254 -12.87 9.49 -6.38
CA ASN A 254 -12.16 10.06 -5.23
C ASN A 254 -12.60 9.41 -3.92
N TYR A 255 -13.91 9.20 -3.74
CA TYR A 255 -14.43 8.49 -2.57
C TYR A 255 -13.92 7.05 -2.47
N LEU A 256 -13.90 6.31 -3.58
CA LEU A 256 -13.35 4.95 -3.63
C LEU A 256 -11.84 4.92 -3.35
N GLY A 257 -11.11 5.96 -3.78
CA GLY A 257 -9.70 6.16 -3.44
C GLY A 257 -9.50 6.39 -1.93
N ASP A 258 -10.29 7.29 -1.33
CA ASP A 258 -10.27 7.58 0.10
C ASP A 258 -10.63 6.36 0.95
N LEU A 259 -11.57 5.53 0.48
CA LEU A 259 -11.99 4.29 1.15
C LEU A 259 -10.91 3.21 1.13
N SER A 260 -9.97 3.24 0.17
CA SER A 260 -8.97 2.20 0.00
C SER A 260 -8.07 2.01 1.23
N TYR A 261 -7.70 3.10 1.91
CA TYR A 261 -6.84 3.04 3.08
C TYR A 261 -7.50 2.40 4.32
N PRO A 262 -8.67 2.88 4.80
CA PRO A 262 -9.37 2.21 5.90
C PRO A 262 -9.76 0.77 5.56
N LEU A 263 -10.18 0.50 4.32
CA LEU A 263 -10.49 -0.87 3.88
C LEU A 263 -9.28 -1.80 3.97
N TYR A 264 -8.12 -1.35 3.50
CA TYR A 264 -6.89 -2.11 3.59
C TYR A 264 -6.49 -2.42 5.03
N LEU A 265 -6.75 -1.54 5.99
CA LEU A 265 -6.42 -1.79 7.40
C LEU A 265 -7.45 -2.67 8.13
N ILE A 266 -8.74 -2.38 7.95
CA ILE A 266 -9.79 -2.96 8.80
C ILE A 266 -10.23 -4.36 8.36
N HIS A 267 -9.97 -4.75 7.12
CA HIS A 267 -10.50 -6.01 6.59
C HIS A 267 -10.00 -7.23 7.37
N TRP A 268 -8.75 -7.24 7.80
CA TRP A 268 -8.18 -8.37 8.52
C TRP A 268 -8.77 -8.52 9.94
N PRO A 269 -8.88 -7.45 10.76
CA PRO A 269 -9.65 -7.50 12.01
C PRO A 269 -11.10 -7.99 11.84
N VAL A 270 -11.79 -7.58 10.77
CA VAL A 270 -13.16 -8.04 10.47
C VAL A 270 -13.19 -9.54 10.17
N ILE A 271 -12.28 -10.02 9.33
CA ILE A 271 -12.12 -11.45 9.01
C ILE A 271 -11.83 -12.26 10.27
N CYS A 272 -10.94 -11.77 11.13
CA CYS A 272 -10.67 -12.40 12.42
C CYS A 272 -11.93 -12.44 13.29
N ALA A 273 -12.61 -11.31 13.49
CA ALA A 273 -13.83 -11.28 14.32
C ALA A 273 -14.91 -12.26 13.83
N LEU A 274 -15.15 -12.33 12.52
CA LEU A 274 -16.10 -13.28 11.92
C LEU A 274 -15.70 -14.74 12.18
N THR A 275 -14.40 -15.04 12.11
CA THR A 275 -13.88 -16.38 12.38
C THR A 275 -14.04 -16.74 13.87
N SER A 276 -13.71 -15.82 14.78
CA SER A 276 -13.85 -16.02 16.23
C SER A 276 -15.31 -16.23 16.67
N LEU A 277 -16.26 -15.59 15.99
CA LEU A 277 -17.70 -15.79 16.25
C LEU A 277 -18.24 -17.14 15.77
N GLY A 278 -17.40 -17.99 15.16
CA GLY A 278 -17.86 -19.26 14.56
C GLY A 278 -18.70 -19.06 13.31
N LEU A 279 -18.78 -17.84 12.77
CA LEU A 279 -19.53 -17.51 11.55
C LEU A 279 -18.72 -17.85 10.28
N ALA A 280 -18.00 -18.98 10.28
CA ALA A 280 -17.03 -19.40 9.27
C ALA A 280 -17.58 -20.48 8.33
N LEU A 281 -18.75 -20.25 7.72
CA LEU A 281 -19.30 -21.09 6.65
C LEU A 281 -18.68 -20.71 5.29
N PRO A 282 -18.09 -21.67 4.54
CA PRO A 282 -17.41 -21.41 3.27
C PRO A 282 -18.22 -20.61 2.23
N SER A 283 -19.55 -20.77 2.23
CA SER A 283 -20.44 -20.14 1.25
C SER A 283 -20.88 -18.71 1.59
N THR A 284 -20.94 -18.33 2.87
CA THR A 284 -21.54 -17.05 3.32
C THR A 284 -20.52 -16.12 3.98
N SER A 285 -19.51 -16.65 4.68
CA SER A 285 -18.49 -15.86 5.36
C SER A 285 -17.68 -14.92 4.46
N PRO A 286 -17.31 -15.29 3.22
CA PRO A 286 -16.63 -14.38 2.30
C PRO A 286 -17.43 -13.10 2.02
N TRP A 287 -18.75 -13.22 1.91
CA TRP A 287 -19.66 -12.10 1.65
C TRP A 287 -19.85 -11.24 2.90
N PHE A 288 -19.99 -11.84 4.07
CA PHE A 288 -20.03 -11.10 5.34
C PHE A 288 -18.71 -10.36 5.59
N ALA A 289 -17.57 -10.98 5.30
CA ALA A 289 -16.27 -10.33 5.39
C ALA A 289 -16.15 -9.16 4.41
N LEU A 290 -16.56 -9.34 3.16
CA LEU A 290 -16.53 -8.28 2.15
C LEU A 290 -17.43 -7.10 2.54
N CYS A 291 -18.71 -7.36 2.81
CA CYS A 291 -19.69 -6.33 3.15
C CYS A 291 -19.35 -5.66 4.49
N GLY A 292 -18.98 -6.45 5.49
CA GLY A 292 -18.58 -5.97 6.82
C GLY A 292 -17.34 -5.08 6.75
N SER A 293 -16.32 -5.48 5.97
CA SER A 293 -15.09 -4.68 5.80
C SER A 293 -15.38 -3.37 5.06
N CYS A 294 -16.20 -3.40 4.01
CA CYS A 294 -16.61 -2.20 3.28
C CYS A 294 -17.41 -1.23 4.16
N LEU A 295 -18.35 -1.75 4.97
CA LEU A 295 -19.14 -0.95 5.90
C LEU A 295 -18.26 -0.35 6.99
N ALA A 296 -17.42 -1.16 7.64
CA ALA A 296 -16.50 -0.70 8.68
C ALA A 296 -15.54 0.37 8.14
N ALA A 297 -14.99 0.17 6.94
CA ALA A 297 -14.13 1.14 6.29
C ALA A 297 -14.84 2.47 6.01
N ALA A 298 -16.10 2.42 5.57
CA ALA A 298 -16.89 3.62 5.32
C ALA A 298 -17.18 4.38 6.61
N VAL A 299 -17.56 3.68 7.69
CA VAL A 299 -17.78 4.28 9.02
C VAL A 299 -16.49 4.94 9.53
N ILE A 300 -15.37 4.21 9.50
CA ILE A 300 -14.06 4.72 9.93
C ILE A 300 -13.65 5.95 9.12
N LEU A 301 -13.87 5.94 7.80
CA LEU A 301 -13.56 7.09 6.94
C LEU A 301 -14.35 8.34 7.37
N GLN A 302 -15.63 8.19 7.69
CA GLN A 302 -16.44 9.34 8.13
C GLN A 302 -16.02 9.83 9.50
N LEU A 303 -15.76 8.93 10.45
CA LEU A 303 -15.23 9.30 11.78
C LEU A 303 -13.88 10.02 11.67
N ALA A 304 -12.96 9.50 10.85
CA ALA A 304 -11.67 10.11 10.60
C ALA A 304 -11.81 11.53 10.03
N ARG A 305 -12.78 11.77 9.13
CA ARG A 305 -13.08 13.11 8.59
C ARG A 305 -13.65 14.07 9.64
N MET A 306 -14.43 13.57 10.60
CA MET A 306 -14.94 14.38 11.71
C MET A 306 -13.84 14.77 12.70
N LEU A 307 -12.90 13.87 12.95
CA LEU A 307 -11.76 14.10 13.84
C LEU A 307 -10.64 14.92 13.18
N ALA A 308 -10.57 14.93 11.85
CA ALA A 308 -9.58 15.73 11.13
C ALA A 308 -9.80 17.22 11.41
N PRO A 309 -8.78 17.97 11.87
CA PRO A 309 -8.89 19.40 12.07
C PRO A 309 -9.34 20.06 10.77
N ARG A 310 -10.41 20.88 10.81
CA ARG A 310 -10.81 21.69 9.65
C ARG A 310 -9.60 22.53 9.23
N ALA A 311 -9.16 22.37 7.98
CA ALA A 311 -8.06 23.16 7.46
C ALA A 311 -8.47 24.64 7.52
N THR A 312 -7.78 25.44 8.34
CA THR A 312 -7.81 26.90 8.20
C THR A 312 -7.27 27.21 6.82
N HIS A 313 -8.11 27.74 5.93
CA HIS A 313 -7.72 28.17 4.59
C HIS A 313 -6.67 29.27 4.73
N HIS A 314 -5.38 28.91 4.69
CA HIS A 314 -4.36 29.85 4.27
C HIS A 314 -4.38 29.88 2.74
N PRO A 315 -4.56 31.04 2.10
CA PRO A 315 -4.46 31.15 0.66
C PRO A 315 -3.10 30.61 0.22
N LEU A 316 -3.13 29.69 -0.74
CA LEU A 316 -1.94 29.06 -1.30
C LEU A 316 -1.14 30.13 -2.06
N PRO A 317 0.20 30.22 -1.88
CA PRO A 317 1.03 30.94 -2.84
C PRO A 317 0.91 30.26 -4.21
N ALA A 318 0.89 31.08 -5.26
CA ALA A 318 0.80 30.64 -6.64
C ALA A 318 1.81 29.52 -6.93
N THR A 319 1.38 28.53 -7.71
CA THR A 319 2.27 27.48 -8.24
C THR A 319 3.46 28.14 -8.93
N PRO A 320 4.72 27.81 -8.57
CA PRO A 320 5.85 28.23 -9.38
C PRO A 320 5.69 27.59 -10.76
N ASP A 321 5.79 28.40 -11.81
CA ASP A 321 5.75 27.95 -13.19
C ASP A 321 6.72 26.79 -13.39
N LEU A 322 6.22 25.70 -13.97
CA LEU A 322 7.06 24.63 -14.47
C LEU A 322 8.02 25.27 -15.51
N PRO A 323 9.34 25.24 -15.31
CA PRO A 323 10.26 25.74 -16.32
C PRO A 323 10.14 24.85 -17.55
N GLY A 324 9.61 25.38 -18.65
CA GLY A 324 9.66 24.74 -19.97
C GLY A 324 8.38 24.70 -20.81
N LEU A 325 7.31 25.42 -20.47
CA LEU A 325 6.07 25.43 -21.28
C LEU A 325 5.62 26.81 -21.82
N SER A 326 6.45 27.85 -21.75
CA SER A 326 6.19 29.11 -22.48
C SER A 326 7.39 29.47 -23.36
N GLN A 327 7.35 29.06 -24.62
CA GLN A 327 7.86 29.77 -25.81
C GLN A 327 7.91 28.79 -26.99
N ALA A 328 6.74 28.43 -27.50
CA ALA A 328 6.58 27.95 -28.87
C ALA A 328 5.18 28.37 -29.32
N ASN A 329 5.10 29.10 -30.43
CA ASN A 329 3.92 29.62 -31.10
C ASN A 329 3.49 31.05 -30.69
N ALA A 330 4.22 32.02 -31.20
CA ALA A 330 3.62 33.26 -31.70
C ALA A 330 3.83 33.30 -33.23
N PRO A 331 2.77 33.44 -34.04
CA PRO A 331 2.90 33.51 -35.50
C PRO A 331 3.48 34.86 -35.93
N ARG A 332 4.37 34.84 -36.94
CA ARG A 332 4.62 35.96 -37.83
C ARG A 332 4.26 35.53 -39.24
#